data_AF-A0A9N8DQM6-F1
#
_entry.id   AF-A0A9N8DQM6-F1
#
_cell.length_a   1.000
_cell.length_b   1.000
_cell.length_c   1.000
_cell.angle_alpha   90.00
_cell.angle_beta   90.00
_cell.angle_gamma   90.00
#
_symmetry.space_group_name_H-M   'P 1'
#
loop_
_entity.id
_entity.type
_entity.pdbx_description
1 polymer ?
#
loop_
_entity_poly.entity_id
_entity_poly.type
_entity_poly.pdbx_seq_one_letter_code
_entity_poly.pdbx_strand_id
1 'polypeptide(L)'
;MVPTINGGEPPKPMPMAIMRNAHEVIRGGMKDIQTALDKNRFQDATTLYQDLTFFNNKHLLMEEGVEGGAKGLFQMMDDHADGAATKAGLRERHTVLTKLEFELEEHFVTHPDLIKVKTAWANFQKENEAHLVLEESILMPCVQQMVKSGKPVKKLMKTYFMPVLTEDDAVMERFLKFGNTVLERHDGNMPRVRVFDQAFWAVATPAQWEQWSLWIKQSLTPNKYRQVMGEIKLWIDEQNSAWA
;
A
#
# COMPACT_ATOMS: atom_id res chain seq x y z
N MET A 1 11.67 12.80 -30.16
CA MET A 1 10.22 12.67 -30.37
C MET A 1 9.70 11.71 -29.33
N VAL A 2 8.83 12.19 -28.44
CA VAL A 2 8.12 11.34 -27.48
C VAL A 2 7.05 10.59 -28.28
N PRO A 3 6.94 9.26 -28.19
CA PRO A 3 5.86 8.53 -28.88
C PRO A 3 4.52 9.07 -28.38
N THR A 4 3.67 9.51 -29.30
CA THR A 4 2.26 9.78 -29.01
C THR A 4 1.64 8.49 -28.49
N ILE A 5 1.32 8.48 -27.20
CA ILE A 5 0.54 7.43 -26.57
C ILE A 5 -0.83 7.44 -27.27
N ASN A 6 -1.23 6.29 -27.81
CA ASN A 6 -2.50 6.10 -28.52
C ASN A 6 -3.66 6.74 -27.74
N GLY A 7 -4.55 7.43 -28.45
CA GLY A 7 -5.70 8.16 -27.91
C GLY A 7 -6.80 7.25 -27.32
N GLY A 8 -6.47 6.54 -26.24
CA GLY A 8 -7.46 5.97 -25.33
C GLY A 8 -7.77 6.94 -24.19
N GLU A 9 -8.95 6.80 -23.59
CA GLU A 9 -9.32 7.54 -22.38
C GLU A 9 -8.23 7.33 -21.29
N PRO A 10 -7.78 8.40 -20.60
CA PRO A 10 -6.86 8.26 -19.49
C PRO A 10 -7.46 7.34 -18.43
N PRO A 11 -6.65 6.42 -17.87
CA PRO A 11 -7.17 5.41 -16.95
C PRO A 11 -7.79 6.07 -15.71
N LYS A 12 -9.04 5.71 -15.41
CA LYS A 12 -9.75 6.23 -14.24
C LYS A 12 -8.99 5.86 -12.95
N PRO A 13 -8.76 6.81 -12.04
CA PRO A 13 -8.16 6.53 -10.76
C PRO A 13 -8.98 5.49 -9.98
N MET A 14 -8.29 4.53 -9.36
CA MET A 14 -8.90 3.49 -8.54
C MET A 14 -8.47 3.70 -7.09
N PRO A 15 -9.27 4.38 -6.25
CA PRO A 15 -8.90 4.65 -4.86
C PRO A 15 -8.44 3.42 -4.07
N MET A 16 -9.10 2.27 -4.27
CA MET A 16 -8.74 1.01 -3.60
C MET A 16 -7.39 0.43 -4.03
N ALA A 17 -6.75 1.00 -5.06
CA ALA A 17 -5.39 0.62 -5.42
C ALA A 17 -4.34 1.07 -4.38
N ILE A 18 -4.69 1.91 -3.41
CA ILE A 18 -3.85 2.16 -2.22
C ILE A 18 -3.53 0.84 -1.52
N MET A 19 -4.56 0.06 -1.16
CA MET A 19 -4.41 -1.20 -0.43
C MET A 19 -3.68 -2.24 -1.27
N ARG A 20 -4.11 -2.43 -2.52
CA ARG A 20 -3.46 -3.40 -3.42
C ARG A 20 -1.98 -3.09 -3.66
N ASN A 21 -1.63 -1.83 -3.91
CA ASN A 21 -0.21 -1.50 -4.13
C ASN A 21 0.58 -1.46 -2.82
N ALA A 22 -0.05 -1.30 -1.65
CA ALA A 22 0.62 -1.54 -0.37
C ALA A 22 1.12 -2.98 -0.26
N HIS A 23 0.39 -3.97 -0.79
CA HIS A 23 0.87 -5.36 -0.87
C HIS A 23 2.12 -5.47 -1.76
N GLU A 24 2.14 -4.73 -2.88
CA GLU A 24 3.32 -4.68 -3.75
C GLU A 24 4.52 -3.99 -3.10
N VAL A 25 4.29 -2.99 -2.25
CA VAL A 25 5.32 -2.40 -1.39
C VAL A 25 5.86 -3.45 -0.42
N ILE A 26 4.98 -4.20 0.25
CA ILE A 26 5.38 -5.26 1.20
C ILE A 26 6.22 -6.33 0.48
N ARG A 27 5.77 -6.82 -0.68
CA ARG A 27 6.53 -7.76 -1.52
C ARG A 27 7.90 -7.21 -1.92
N GLY A 28 7.96 -5.96 -2.38
CA GLY A 28 9.21 -5.31 -2.77
C GLY A 28 10.18 -5.14 -1.60
N GLY A 29 9.68 -4.70 -0.44
CA GLY A 29 10.46 -4.57 0.78
C GLY A 29 11.02 -5.91 1.27
N MET A 30 10.19 -6.97 1.27
CA MET A 30 10.65 -8.32 1.60
C MET A 30 11.74 -8.82 0.65
N LYS A 31 11.66 -8.50 -0.64
CA LYS A 31 12.69 -8.86 -1.63
C LYS A 31 14.01 -8.13 -1.38
N ASP A 32 13.96 -6.87 -0.97
CA ASP A 32 15.16 -6.10 -0.63
C ASP A 32 15.84 -6.66 0.62
N ILE A 33 15.06 -7.02 1.66
CA ILE A 33 15.57 -7.68 2.87
C ILE A 33 16.21 -9.02 2.52
N GLN A 34 15.52 -9.86 1.73
CA GLN A 34 16.08 -11.14 1.26
C GLN A 34 17.42 -10.95 0.56
N THR A 35 17.50 -9.97 -0.35
CA THR A 35 18.74 -9.67 -1.09
C THR A 35 19.87 -9.22 -0.16
N ALA A 36 19.56 -8.52 0.93
CA ALA A 36 20.55 -8.15 1.94
C ALA A 36 21.01 -9.37 2.76
N LEU A 37 20.07 -10.24 3.18
CA LEU A 37 20.37 -11.49 3.90
C LEU A 37 21.23 -12.46 3.07
N ASP A 38 20.90 -12.65 1.79
CA ASP A 38 21.66 -13.51 0.87
C ASP A 38 23.11 -13.04 0.71
N LYS A 39 23.33 -11.73 0.79
CA LYS A 39 24.66 -11.09 0.74
C LYS A 39 25.33 -10.94 2.09
N ASN A 40 24.76 -11.50 3.16
CA ASN A 40 25.22 -11.36 4.55
C ASN A 40 25.35 -9.90 5.01
N ARG A 41 24.56 -8.99 4.44
CA ARG A 41 24.52 -7.56 4.82
C ARG A 41 23.49 -7.36 5.92
N PHE A 42 23.81 -7.82 7.12
CA PHE A 42 22.84 -7.90 8.21
C PHE A 42 22.34 -6.53 8.69
N GLN A 43 23.22 -5.53 8.78
CA GLN A 43 22.81 -4.17 9.14
C GLN A 43 21.87 -3.56 8.10
N ASP A 44 22.16 -3.73 6.80
CA ASP A 44 21.28 -3.28 5.72
C ASP A 44 19.90 -3.95 5.83
N ALA A 45 19.88 -5.27 6.08
CA ALA A 45 18.64 -6.03 6.26
C ALA A 45 17.84 -5.52 7.47
N THR A 46 18.52 -5.16 8.57
CA THR A 46 17.89 -4.64 9.79
C THR A 46 17.23 -3.28 9.55
N THR A 47 17.93 -2.36 8.87
CA THR A 47 17.35 -1.05 8.50
C THR A 47 16.13 -1.22 7.60
N LEU A 48 16.24 -2.07 6.57
CA LEU A 48 15.13 -2.37 5.66
C LEU A 48 13.94 -3.02 6.40
N TYR A 49 14.22 -3.90 7.36
CA TYR A 49 13.21 -4.52 8.20
C TYR A 49 12.47 -3.47 9.04
N GLN A 50 13.16 -2.56 9.70
CA GLN A 50 12.52 -1.50 10.50
C GLN A 50 11.62 -0.58 9.66
N ASP A 51 12.04 -0.24 8.44
CA ASP A 51 11.21 0.56 7.53
C ASP A 51 10.00 -0.23 7.01
N LEU A 52 10.18 -1.50 6.66
CA LEU A 52 9.08 -2.37 6.27
C LEU A 52 8.09 -2.59 7.43
N THR A 53 8.58 -2.82 8.65
CA THR A 53 7.74 -2.98 9.85
C THR A 53 6.91 -1.74 10.12
N PHE A 54 7.47 -0.53 9.96
CA PHE A 54 6.67 0.69 10.03
C PHE A 54 5.54 0.69 8.99
N PHE A 55 5.86 0.39 7.73
CA PHE A 55 4.86 0.39 6.65
C PHE A 55 3.79 -0.68 6.88
N ASN A 56 4.20 -1.90 7.23
CA ASN A 56 3.32 -3.04 7.48
C ASN A 56 2.39 -2.77 8.65
N ASN A 57 2.91 -2.20 9.75
CA ASN A 57 2.08 -1.83 10.90
C ASN A 57 1.00 -0.81 10.52
N LYS A 58 1.32 0.17 9.66
CA LYS A 58 0.30 1.13 9.20
C LYS A 58 -0.71 0.49 8.26
N HIS A 59 -0.27 -0.40 7.37
CA HIS A 59 -1.15 -1.18 6.50
C HIS A 59 -2.11 -2.07 7.32
N LEU A 60 -1.58 -2.80 8.30
CA LEU A 60 -2.36 -3.61 9.24
C LEU A 60 -3.41 -2.78 9.99
N LEU A 61 -3.04 -1.59 10.49
CA LEU A 61 -4.00 -0.69 11.14
C LEU A 61 -5.05 -0.14 10.17
N MET A 62 -4.71 0.06 8.90
CA MET A 62 -5.71 0.38 7.87
C MET A 62 -6.68 -0.78 7.66
N GLU A 63 -6.26 -2.02 7.87
CA GLU A 63 -7.10 -3.21 7.71
C GLU A 63 -7.99 -3.47 8.93
N GLU A 64 -7.39 -3.51 10.11
CA GLU A 64 -8.04 -3.83 11.38
C GLU A 64 -8.77 -2.63 11.99
N GLY A 65 -8.29 -1.42 11.73
CA GLY A 65 -8.71 -0.21 12.41
C GLY A 65 -7.87 0.07 13.67
N VAL A 66 -8.27 1.13 14.38
CA VAL A 66 -7.66 1.62 15.61
C VAL A 66 -8.78 1.83 16.61
N GLU A 67 -8.62 1.33 17.84
CA GLU A 67 -9.59 1.55 18.91
C GLU A 67 -9.84 3.05 19.14
N GLY A 68 -11.11 3.46 19.11
CA GLY A 68 -11.50 4.87 19.24
C GLY A 68 -11.27 5.73 17.98
N GLY A 69 -10.76 5.16 16.88
CA GLY A 69 -10.43 5.88 15.64
C GLY A 69 -11.04 5.23 14.40
N ALA A 70 -10.18 5.01 13.40
CA ALA A 70 -10.54 4.38 12.13
C ALA A 70 -11.09 2.95 12.35
N LYS A 71 -12.17 2.57 11.65
CA LYS A 71 -12.81 1.24 11.80
C LYS A 71 -12.09 0.10 11.07
N GLY A 72 -11.22 0.42 10.11
CA GLY A 72 -10.50 -0.55 9.29
C GLY A 72 -11.25 -0.97 8.02
N LEU A 73 -10.47 -1.42 7.02
CA LEU A 73 -10.96 -1.98 5.76
C LEU A 73 -11.83 -3.22 5.98
N PHE A 74 -11.46 -4.09 6.91
CA PHE A 74 -12.20 -5.32 7.13
C PHE A 74 -13.59 -5.05 7.70
N GLN A 75 -13.73 -4.05 8.58
CA GLN A 75 -15.06 -3.62 9.02
C GLN A 75 -15.86 -3.00 7.86
N MET A 76 -15.21 -2.25 6.96
CA MET A 76 -15.87 -1.73 5.76
C MET A 76 -16.39 -2.87 4.88
N MET A 77 -15.62 -3.94 4.71
CA MET A 77 -16.03 -5.13 3.97
C MET A 77 -17.17 -5.87 4.65
N ASP A 78 -17.11 -6.01 5.97
CA ASP A 78 -18.18 -6.69 6.71
C ASP A 78 -19.50 -5.91 6.66
N ASP A 79 -19.44 -4.58 6.80
CA ASP A 79 -20.60 -3.69 6.78
C ASP A 79 -21.25 -3.56 5.38
N HIS A 80 -20.46 -3.63 4.30
CA HIS A 80 -20.92 -3.26 2.95
C HIS A 80 -20.79 -4.36 1.89
N ALA A 81 -20.25 -5.53 2.25
CA ALA A 81 -20.10 -6.69 1.37
C ALA A 81 -20.36 -8.00 2.13
N ASP A 82 -21.54 -8.11 2.75
CA ASP A 82 -22.10 -9.35 3.31
C ASP A 82 -21.19 -10.08 4.33
N GLY A 83 -20.46 -9.36 5.19
CA GLY A 83 -19.58 -10.01 6.17
C GLY A 83 -18.35 -10.69 5.54
N ALA A 84 -17.88 -10.22 4.38
CA ALA A 84 -16.88 -10.93 3.59
C ALA A 84 -15.54 -11.15 4.31
N ALA A 85 -15.07 -10.18 5.10
CA ALA A 85 -13.78 -10.32 5.80
C ALA A 85 -13.89 -11.36 6.92
N THR A 86 -14.98 -11.33 7.69
CA THR A 86 -15.27 -12.33 8.72
C THR A 86 -15.46 -13.73 8.12
N LYS A 87 -16.23 -13.86 7.04
CA LYS A 87 -16.45 -15.16 6.37
C LYS A 87 -15.16 -15.76 5.80
N ALA A 88 -14.23 -14.92 5.35
CA ALA A 88 -12.95 -15.35 4.81
C ALA A 88 -11.89 -15.60 5.88
N GLY A 89 -12.15 -15.25 7.15
CA GLY A 89 -11.21 -15.41 8.26
C GLY A 89 -9.93 -14.59 8.09
N LEU A 90 -10.04 -13.35 7.59
CA LEU A 90 -8.86 -12.52 7.28
C LEU A 90 -8.09 -12.11 8.55
N ARG A 91 -8.80 -11.77 9.63
CA ARG A 91 -8.21 -11.29 10.90
C ARG A 91 -7.40 -12.35 11.62
N GLU A 92 -7.83 -13.61 11.51
CA GLU A 92 -7.14 -14.74 12.11
C GLU A 92 -5.75 -14.95 11.50
N ARG A 93 -5.56 -14.56 10.23
CA ARG A 93 -4.25 -14.62 9.57
C ARG A 93 -3.26 -13.61 10.17
N HIS A 94 -3.72 -12.43 10.60
CA HIS A 94 -2.86 -11.47 11.29
C HIS A 94 -2.30 -12.00 12.60
N THR A 95 -3.08 -12.80 13.35
CA THR A 95 -2.56 -13.43 14.58
C THR A 95 -1.39 -14.38 14.31
N VAL A 96 -1.37 -15.05 13.16
CA VAL A 96 -0.25 -15.90 12.73
C VAL A 96 0.96 -15.04 12.36
N LEU A 97 0.76 -14.00 11.55
CA LEU A 97 1.83 -13.11 11.12
C LEU A 97 2.47 -12.36 12.29
N THR A 98 1.67 -11.83 13.22
CA THR A 98 2.17 -11.13 14.41
C THR A 98 3.14 -12.00 15.24
N LYS A 99 2.88 -13.31 15.36
CA LYS A 99 3.81 -14.22 16.06
C LYS A 99 5.14 -14.36 15.34
N LEU A 100 5.12 -14.44 14.01
CA LEU A 100 6.32 -14.53 13.18
C LEU A 100 7.09 -13.20 13.18
N GLU A 101 6.38 -12.08 13.20
CA GLU A 101 6.98 -10.74 13.33
C GLU A 101 7.67 -10.57 14.69
N PHE A 102 7.09 -11.07 15.78
CA PHE A 102 7.78 -11.07 17.08
C PHE A 102 9.07 -11.88 17.07
N GLU A 103 9.08 -13.04 16.42
CA GLU A 103 10.31 -13.84 16.26
C GLU A 103 11.36 -13.11 15.41
N LEU A 104 10.94 -12.40 14.36
CA LEU A 104 11.83 -11.58 13.55
C LEU A 104 12.38 -10.38 14.31
N GLU A 105 11.54 -9.64 15.04
CA GLU A 105 11.94 -8.49 15.86
C GLU A 105 12.97 -8.90 16.92
N GLU A 106 12.75 -10.06 17.55
CA GLU A 106 13.68 -10.66 18.50
C GLU A 106 15.08 -10.86 17.89
N HIS A 107 15.17 -11.27 16.62
CA HIS A 107 16.45 -11.60 15.97
C HIS A 107 17.03 -10.49 15.09
N PHE A 108 16.23 -9.51 14.66
CA PHE A 108 16.72 -8.32 13.97
C PHE A 108 17.15 -7.23 14.94
N VAL A 109 16.40 -7.02 16.02
CA VAL A 109 16.50 -5.82 16.86
C VAL A 109 16.96 -6.14 18.28
N THR A 110 16.23 -6.99 19.00
CA THR A 110 16.46 -7.19 20.44
C THR A 110 17.72 -8.01 20.73
N HIS A 111 17.89 -9.13 20.02
CA HIS A 111 19.02 -10.04 20.14
C HIS A 111 19.55 -10.38 18.72
N PRO A 112 20.31 -9.47 18.10
CA PRO A 112 20.67 -9.56 16.69
C PRO A 112 21.42 -10.85 16.34
N ASP A 113 20.83 -11.68 15.49
CA ASP A 113 21.37 -12.99 15.08
C ASP A 113 21.01 -13.31 13.62
N LEU A 114 21.99 -13.13 12.72
CA LEU A 114 21.81 -13.35 11.28
C LEU A 114 21.36 -14.78 10.93
N ILE A 115 21.87 -15.79 11.65
CA ILE A 115 21.54 -17.18 11.33
C ILE A 115 20.09 -17.46 11.69
N LYS A 116 19.66 -17.02 12.88
CA LYS A 116 18.26 -17.16 13.29
C LYS A 116 17.31 -16.36 12.42
N VAL A 117 17.68 -15.13 12.03
CA VAL A 117 16.90 -14.35 11.06
C VAL A 117 16.72 -15.13 9.76
N LYS A 118 17.79 -15.67 9.16
CA LYS A 118 17.67 -16.43 7.91
C LYS A 118 16.74 -17.63 8.04
N THR A 119 16.75 -18.31 9.18
CA THR A 119 15.86 -19.44 9.46
C THR A 119 14.39 -18.99 9.59
N ALA A 120 14.11 -17.96 10.38
CA ALA A 120 12.75 -17.47 10.61
C ALA A 120 12.16 -16.77 9.36
N TRP A 121 13.00 -16.06 8.61
CA TRP A 121 12.61 -15.21 7.48
C TRP A 121 11.88 -15.98 6.36
N ALA A 122 12.37 -17.18 6.02
CA ALA A 122 11.73 -18.00 4.98
C ALA A 122 10.29 -18.38 5.33
N ASN A 123 10.02 -18.64 6.61
CA ASN A 123 8.66 -18.96 7.07
C ASN A 123 7.75 -17.73 7.06
N PHE A 124 8.26 -16.59 7.53
CA PHE A 124 7.54 -15.31 7.47
C PHE A 124 7.16 -14.94 6.03
N GLN A 125 8.10 -14.98 5.09
CA GLN A 125 7.83 -14.65 3.68
C GLN A 125 6.72 -15.53 3.08
N LYS A 126 6.77 -16.83 3.36
CA LYS A 126 5.78 -17.79 2.85
C LYS A 126 4.38 -17.48 3.40
N GLU A 127 4.25 -17.29 4.71
CA GLU A 127 2.94 -17.02 5.33
C GLU A 127 2.41 -15.64 4.96
N ASN A 128 3.29 -14.63 4.85
CA ASN A 128 2.92 -13.29 4.42
C ASN A 128 2.41 -13.30 2.98
N GLU A 129 3.10 -13.96 2.04
CA GLU A 129 2.62 -14.06 0.66
C GLU A 129 1.27 -14.80 0.58
N ALA A 130 1.11 -15.90 1.32
CA ALA A 130 -0.16 -16.63 1.37
C ALA A 130 -1.31 -15.77 1.90
N HIS A 131 -1.02 -14.90 2.89
CA HIS A 131 -1.98 -13.95 3.42
C HIS A 131 -2.34 -12.86 2.40
N LEU A 132 -1.37 -12.18 1.79
CA LEU A 132 -1.62 -11.13 0.79
C LEU A 132 -2.43 -11.66 -0.41
N VAL A 133 -2.14 -12.89 -0.88
CA VAL A 133 -2.88 -13.53 -1.97
C VAL A 133 -4.33 -13.80 -1.58
N LEU A 134 -4.57 -14.29 -0.35
CA LEU A 134 -5.92 -14.51 0.15
C LEU A 134 -6.69 -13.20 0.21
N GLU A 135 -6.12 -12.15 0.80
CA GLU A 135 -6.76 -10.84 0.89
C GLU A 135 -7.10 -10.27 -0.48
N GLU A 136 -6.18 -10.30 -1.43
CA GLU A 136 -6.42 -9.82 -2.80
C GLU A 136 -7.57 -10.57 -3.48
N SER A 137 -7.69 -11.88 -3.22
CA SER A 137 -8.75 -12.72 -3.77
C SER A 137 -10.14 -12.36 -3.23
N ILE A 138 -10.23 -11.76 -2.05
CA ILE A 138 -11.49 -11.35 -1.40
C ILE A 138 -11.76 -9.85 -1.63
N LEU A 139 -10.74 -9.01 -1.47
CA LEU A 139 -10.84 -7.55 -1.50
C LEU A 139 -11.37 -7.05 -2.84
N MET A 140 -10.81 -7.53 -3.95
CA MET A 140 -11.18 -7.03 -5.28
C MET A 140 -12.64 -7.36 -5.64
N PRO A 141 -13.14 -8.60 -5.45
CA PRO A 141 -14.56 -8.89 -5.60
C PRO A 141 -15.47 -8.05 -4.69
N CYS A 142 -15.08 -7.84 -3.42
CA CYS A 142 -15.86 -7.02 -2.48
C CYS A 142 -15.99 -5.57 -2.95
N VAL A 143 -14.89 -4.96 -3.36
CA VAL A 143 -14.89 -3.59 -3.90
C VAL A 143 -15.77 -3.51 -5.16
N GLN A 144 -15.67 -4.49 -6.06
CA GLN A 144 -16.52 -4.53 -7.26
C GLN A 144 -18.00 -4.67 -6.90
N GLN A 145 -18.35 -5.51 -5.91
CA GLN A 145 -19.71 -5.64 -5.41
C GLN A 145 -20.21 -4.30 -4.87
N MET A 146 -19.44 -3.64 -4.00
CA MET A 146 -19.79 -2.32 -3.44
C MET A 146 -20.05 -1.28 -4.54
N VAL A 147 -19.16 -1.21 -5.55
CA VAL A 147 -19.33 -0.30 -6.70
C VAL A 147 -20.61 -0.61 -7.48
N LYS A 148 -20.86 -1.89 -7.80
CA LYS A 148 -22.07 -2.34 -8.52
C LYS A 148 -23.34 -2.02 -7.74
N SER A 149 -23.29 -2.09 -6.42
CA SER A 149 -24.39 -1.72 -5.51
C SER A 149 -24.50 -0.21 -5.24
N GLY A 150 -23.75 0.63 -5.97
CA GLY A 150 -23.82 2.09 -5.85
C GLY A 150 -23.26 2.65 -4.53
N LYS A 151 -22.46 1.88 -3.79
CA LYS A 151 -21.85 2.35 -2.54
C LYS A 151 -20.80 3.43 -2.85
N PRO A 152 -20.71 4.48 -2.02
CA PRO A 152 -19.74 5.56 -2.22
C PRO A 152 -18.35 5.15 -1.71
N VAL A 153 -17.69 4.19 -2.37
CA VAL A 153 -16.44 3.55 -1.89
C VAL A 153 -15.39 4.57 -1.47
N LYS A 154 -15.14 5.63 -2.27
CA LYS A 154 -14.20 6.71 -1.90
C LYS A 154 -14.54 7.36 -0.56
N LYS A 155 -15.83 7.64 -0.29
CA LYS A 155 -16.27 8.21 1.00
C LYS A 155 -16.07 7.21 2.14
N LEU A 156 -16.39 5.93 1.90
CA LEU A 156 -16.19 4.87 2.89
C LEU A 156 -14.72 4.74 3.25
N MET A 157 -13.80 4.67 2.29
CA MET A 157 -12.36 4.61 2.55
C MET A 157 -11.87 5.77 3.43
N LYS A 158 -12.29 7.00 3.10
CA LYS A 158 -11.92 8.21 3.84
C LYS A 158 -12.38 8.21 5.29
N THR A 159 -13.42 7.44 5.62
CA THR A 159 -13.93 7.30 6.98
C THR A 159 -13.38 6.05 7.68
N TYR A 160 -13.27 4.94 6.98
CA TYR A 160 -12.99 3.65 7.59
C TYR A 160 -11.51 3.45 7.88
N PHE A 161 -10.59 3.85 6.99
CA PHE A 161 -9.18 3.48 7.17
C PHE A 161 -8.16 4.56 6.80
N MET A 162 -8.49 5.52 5.94
CA MET A 162 -7.55 6.60 5.63
C MET A 162 -7.11 7.44 6.85
N PRO A 163 -7.93 7.64 7.90
CA PRO A 163 -7.49 8.38 9.09
C PRO A 163 -6.24 7.81 9.76
N VAL A 164 -5.99 6.49 9.64
CA VAL A 164 -4.76 5.83 10.13
C VAL A 164 -3.48 6.51 9.61
N LEU A 165 -3.53 7.00 8.37
CA LEU A 165 -2.43 7.71 7.75
C LEU A 165 -2.57 9.22 7.90
N THR A 166 -3.78 9.77 7.77
CA THR A 166 -3.98 11.22 7.58
C THR A 166 -4.14 12.02 8.86
N GLU A 167 -4.16 11.38 10.03
CA GLU A 167 -4.19 12.08 11.33
C GLU A 167 -2.81 12.65 11.72
N ASP A 168 -1.73 12.13 11.14
CA ASP A 168 -0.36 12.57 11.40
C ASP A 168 0.42 12.69 10.08
N ASP A 169 0.83 13.93 9.75
CA ASP A 169 1.57 14.21 8.53
C ASP A 169 2.91 13.47 8.45
N ALA A 170 3.59 13.25 9.58
CA ALA A 170 4.86 12.51 9.59
C ALA A 170 4.64 11.02 9.25
N VAL A 171 3.52 10.45 9.70
CA VAL A 171 3.10 9.09 9.33
C VAL A 171 2.80 9.01 7.85
N MET A 172 1.97 9.92 7.32
CA MET A 172 1.61 9.96 5.91
C MET A 172 2.82 10.15 5.00
N GLU A 173 3.71 11.09 5.35
CA GLU A 173 4.94 11.37 4.62
C GLU A 173 5.83 10.12 4.55
N ARG A 174 6.10 9.48 5.69
CA ARG A 174 6.95 8.29 5.74
C ARG A 174 6.32 7.13 4.95
N PHE A 175 5.00 6.94 5.05
CA PHE A 175 4.28 5.89 4.33
C PHE A 175 4.39 6.09 2.81
N LEU A 176 4.11 7.29 2.31
CA LEU A 176 4.22 7.62 0.89
C LEU A 176 5.64 7.49 0.37
N LYS A 177 6.63 8.05 1.09
CA LYS A 177 8.03 8.02 0.64
C LYS A 177 8.58 6.60 0.57
N PHE A 178 8.30 5.78 1.59
CA PHE A 178 8.72 4.38 1.58
C PHE A 178 8.04 3.61 0.44
N GLY A 179 6.71 3.74 0.32
CA GLY A 179 5.95 3.09 -0.75
C GLY A 179 6.48 3.42 -2.14
N ASN A 180 6.69 4.71 -2.42
CA ASN A 180 7.21 5.16 -3.72
C ASN A 180 8.63 4.70 -4.00
N THR A 181 9.50 4.72 -3.00
CA THR A 181 10.89 4.23 -3.14
C THR A 181 10.91 2.75 -3.51
N VAL A 182 10.08 1.94 -2.85
CA VAL A 182 10.00 0.49 -3.11
C VAL A 182 9.34 0.23 -4.47
N LEU A 183 8.20 0.85 -4.76
CA LEU A 183 7.48 0.63 -6.02
C LEU A 183 8.30 1.09 -7.24
N GLU A 184 9.08 2.17 -7.14
CA GLU A 184 9.94 2.60 -8.25
C GLU A 184 11.07 1.60 -8.50
N ARG A 185 11.66 1.04 -7.43
CA ARG A 185 12.70 0.01 -7.53
C ARG A 185 12.16 -1.31 -8.09
N HIS A 186 10.91 -1.65 -7.77
CA HIS A 186 10.26 -2.92 -8.13
C HIS A 186 9.04 -2.72 -9.05
N ASP A 187 9.10 -1.75 -9.96
CA ASP A 187 8.01 -1.40 -10.88
C ASP A 187 7.66 -2.57 -11.83
N GLY A 188 8.68 -3.37 -12.18
CA GLY A 188 8.52 -4.50 -13.10
C GLY A 188 7.97 -4.04 -14.45
N ASN A 189 6.89 -4.68 -14.91
CA ASN A 189 6.17 -4.30 -16.14
C ASN A 189 4.80 -3.64 -15.87
N MET A 190 4.49 -3.30 -14.62
CA MET A 190 3.21 -2.71 -14.24
C MET A 190 3.44 -1.26 -13.78
N PRO A 191 2.54 -0.31 -14.05
CA PRO A 191 2.74 1.09 -13.67
C PRO A 191 2.40 1.31 -12.19
N ARG A 192 3.08 0.62 -11.28
CA ARG A 192 2.67 0.48 -9.86
C ARG A 192 2.73 1.81 -9.12
N VAL A 193 3.85 2.53 -9.24
CA VAL A 193 4.03 3.88 -8.66
C VAL A 193 2.91 4.80 -9.11
N ARG A 194 2.65 4.84 -10.43
CA ARG A 194 1.59 5.69 -11.00
C ARG A 194 0.24 5.37 -10.41
N VAL A 195 -0.13 4.09 -10.37
CA VAL A 195 -1.45 3.67 -9.87
C VAL A 195 -1.59 3.97 -8.38
N PHE A 196 -0.52 3.81 -7.60
CA PHE A 196 -0.49 4.11 -6.17
C PHE A 196 -0.71 5.61 -5.89
N ASP A 197 0.12 6.47 -6.50
CA ASP A 197 0.02 7.93 -6.28
C ASP A 197 -1.28 8.52 -6.83
N GLN A 198 -1.78 8.01 -7.96
CA GLN A 198 -3.10 8.40 -8.48
C GLN A 198 -4.24 8.03 -7.53
N ALA A 199 -4.13 6.90 -6.83
CA ALA A 199 -5.14 6.49 -5.87
C ALA A 199 -5.15 7.42 -4.64
N PHE A 200 -3.98 7.87 -4.16
CA PHE A 200 -3.89 8.91 -3.13
C PHE A 200 -4.42 10.26 -3.59
N TRP A 201 -4.03 10.71 -4.78
CA TRP A 201 -4.59 11.92 -5.40
C TRP A 201 -6.13 11.86 -5.44
N ALA A 202 -6.67 10.71 -5.85
CA ALA A 202 -8.11 10.53 -5.98
C ALA A 202 -8.87 10.61 -4.65
N VAL A 203 -8.23 10.43 -3.49
CA VAL A 203 -8.88 10.54 -2.16
C VAL A 203 -8.55 11.85 -1.43
N ALA A 204 -7.50 12.55 -1.85
CA ALA A 204 -7.03 13.80 -1.28
C ALA A 204 -8.04 14.95 -1.41
N THR A 205 -8.01 15.87 -0.45
CA THR A 205 -8.47 17.25 -0.65
C THR A 205 -7.41 18.04 -1.44
N PRO A 206 -7.73 19.21 -2.02
CA PRO A 206 -6.75 20.04 -2.71
C PRO A 206 -5.52 20.38 -1.86
N ALA A 207 -5.73 20.77 -0.59
CA ALA A 207 -4.65 21.10 0.35
C ALA A 207 -3.79 19.88 0.70
N GLN A 208 -4.43 18.72 0.93
CA GLN A 208 -3.70 17.47 1.12
C GLN A 208 -2.86 17.13 -0.11
N TRP A 209 -3.41 17.25 -1.31
CA TRP A 209 -2.69 16.92 -2.52
C TRP A 209 -1.50 17.84 -2.79
N GLU A 210 -1.65 19.14 -2.53
CA GLU A 210 -0.55 20.09 -2.60
C GLU A 210 0.64 19.60 -1.77
N GLN A 211 0.39 19.23 -0.51
CA GLN A 211 1.43 18.68 0.37
C GLN A 211 1.95 17.31 -0.08
N TRP A 212 1.06 16.36 -0.37
CA TRP A 212 1.44 14.98 -0.72
C TRP A 212 2.24 14.93 -2.02
N SER A 213 1.91 15.76 -2.99
CA SER A 213 2.65 15.87 -4.25
C SER A 213 4.12 16.27 -4.03
N LEU A 214 4.41 17.10 -3.01
CA LEU A 214 5.78 17.48 -2.66
C LEU A 214 6.53 16.28 -2.07
N TRP A 215 5.92 15.49 -1.20
CA TRP A 215 6.54 14.29 -0.65
C TRP A 215 6.80 13.24 -1.75
N ILE A 216 5.83 13.03 -2.64
CA ILE A 216 5.97 12.14 -3.81
C ILE A 216 7.12 12.59 -4.70
N LYS A 217 7.22 13.90 -4.99
CA LYS A 217 8.33 14.49 -5.75
C LYS A 217 9.70 14.26 -5.11
N GLN A 218 9.76 14.27 -3.79
CA GLN A 218 11.00 14.03 -3.04
C GLN A 218 11.41 12.55 -3.03
N SER A 219 10.46 11.61 -3.15
CA SER A 219 10.74 10.17 -3.15
C SER A 219 11.01 9.56 -4.51
N LEU A 220 10.56 10.19 -5.59
CA LEU A 220 10.65 9.63 -6.95
C LEU A 220 11.76 10.26 -7.78
N THR A 221 12.26 9.51 -8.77
CA THR A 221 13.10 10.14 -9.80
C THR A 221 12.31 11.22 -10.55
N PRO A 222 12.98 12.28 -11.08
CA PRO A 222 12.30 13.33 -11.83
C PRO A 222 11.49 12.80 -13.02
N ASN A 223 11.94 11.70 -13.64
CA ASN A 223 11.22 11.09 -14.74
C ASN A 223 9.93 10.42 -14.29
N LYS A 224 10.00 9.61 -13.22
CA LYS A 224 8.83 8.92 -12.69
C LYS A 224 7.79 9.92 -12.15
N TYR A 225 8.23 10.94 -11.41
CA TYR A 225 7.33 12.00 -10.94
C TYR A 225 6.57 12.69 -12.08
N ARG A 226 7.27 13.03 -13.18
CA ARG A 226 6.62 13.63 -14.37
C ARG A 226 5.59 12.70 -15.00
N GLN A 227 5.84 11.39 -15.04
CA GLN A 227 4.88 10.42 -15.55
C GLN A 227 3.59 10.41 -14.71
N VAL A 228 3.72 10.37 -13.38
CA VAL A 228 2.57 10.42 -12.46
C VAL A 228 1.76 11.71 -12.67
N MET A 229 2.43 12.86 -12.63
CA MET A 229 1.76 14.16 -12.74
C MET A 229 1.14 14.41 -14.12
N GLY A 230 1.79 13.94 -15.19
CA GLY A 230 1.26 14.04 -16.55
C GLY A 230 -0.08 13.34 -16.70
N GLU A 231 -0.21 12.14 -16.13
CA GLU A 231 -1.43 11.34 -16.19
C GLU A 231 -2.57 11.93 -15.34
N ILE A 232 -2.25 12.46 -14.15
CA ILE A 232 -3.24 13.18 -13.34
C ILE A 232 -3.76 14.40 -14.09
N LYS A 233 -2.86 15.16 -14.73
CA LYS A 233 -3.24 16.32 -15.53
C LYS A 233 -4.15 15.94 -16.71
N LEU A 234 -3.80 14.91 -17.46
CA LEU A 234 -4.60 14.43 -18.59
C LEU A 234 -6.03 14.09 -18.16
N TRP A 235 -6.18 13.41 -17.02
CA TRP A 235 -7.51 13.10 -16.48
C TRP A 235 -8.29 14.35 -16.08
N ILE A 236 -7.65 15.33 -15.42
CA ILE A 236 -8.30 16.59 -15.03
C ILE A 236 -8.78 17.35 -16.28
N ASP A 237 -7.91 17.44 -17.29
CA ASP A 237 -8.21 18.14 -18.55
C ASP A 237 -9.40 17.47 -19.27
N GLU A 238 -9.44 16.13 -19.31
CA GLU A 238 -10.56 15.38 -19.90
C GLU A 238 -11.87 15.66 -19.16
N GLN A 239 -11.89 15.59 -17.82
CA GLN A 239 -13.10 15.87 -17.05
C GLN A 239 -13.60 17.29 -17.28
N ASN A 240 -12.71 18.29 -17.34
CA ASN A 240 -13.11 19.67 -17.58
C ASN A 240 -13.66 19.86 -19.01
N SER A 241 -13.12 19.14 -20.00
CA SER A 241 -13.59 19.22 -21.39
C SER A 241 -14.94 18.53 -21.63
N ALA A 242 -15.28 17.50 -20.85
CA ALA A 242 -16.55 16.79 -20.97
C ALA A 242 -17.77 17.62 -20.54
N TRP A 243 -17.54 18.77 -19.89
CA TRP A 243 -18.58 19.69 -19.41
C TRP A 243 -18.50 21.10 -20.01
N ALA A 244 -17.61 21.31 -20.99
CA ALA A 244 -17.44 22.56 -21.74
C ALA A 244 -18.15 22.47 -23.10
#